data_AF-A0A2E5SSA8-F1
#
_entry.id   AF-A0A2E5SSA8-F1
#
_cell.length_a   1.000
_cell.length_b   1.000
_cell.length_c   1.000
_cell.angle_alpha   90.00
_cell.angle_beta   90.00
_cell.angle_gamma   90.00
#
_symmetry.space_group_name_H-M   'P 1'
#
loop_
_entity.id
_entity.type
_entity.pdbx_description
1 polymer ?
#
loop_
_entity_poly.entity_id
_entity_poly.type
_entity_poly.pdbx_seq_one_letter_code
_entity_poly.pdbx_strand_id
1 'polypeptide(L)'
;MQKLKGILIVFSIYIVSTIGFGQTESYQHIDGIIGVVGNEIILSSELDEMILQEKMQRKSIGPNQKCQIFEDMLFEKLLLHHAKVDSLEVTDAEVMDEIDRRLAYYINMLGSIEAFELQYGKSVSQWKDDFGKPIKNQLLAQKMQQEVNQKVRSTPAEVVEFYEAIPKDSLPLIPEEISYSEIVIQPQILEAQKQDLRFHLDSIRRLVIDEKMSMTLAATRYSEDPGSKYKGGCYTNIRRGQFVPEFEEAVFDTPVGGYSEVFETDFGFHFLRVTDKRGEQFSTCHVLMKPKIDINELEKNGLTIDSIYSALKAGSQTFYQAVLQHSTRESSANQRGQVVNQRDGGIKFGVDELDPNIYFVISPLNIGEISEPIQLIDEDGNAYWTILKLDARHEAHRANPNDDYALFQSQIENELQREAIDKWVKKYVAQTYIRIEPSFDSCDFNMNWHEYIWSTRKEK
;
A
#
# COMPACT_ATOMS: atom_id res chain seq x y z
N MET A 1 50.30 -2.74 -98.13
CA MET A 1 49.25 -3.44 -98.90
C MET A 1 48.12 -3.81 -97.95
N GLN A 2 46.87 -3.61 -98.39
CA GLN A 2 45.57 -4.05 -97.80
C GLN A 2 45.22 -3.49 -96.41
N LYS A 3 44.35 -2.45 -96.29
CA LYS A 3 42.86 -2.46 -96.33
C LYS A 3 42.23 -3.49 -95.37
N LEU A 4 41.52 -3.05 -94.33
CA LEU A 4 40.05 -2.94 -94.32
C LEU A 4 39.52 -2.29 -93.02
N LYS A 5 38.39 -1.59 -93.17
CA LYS A 5 37.60 -0.85 -92.17
C LYS A 5 36.77 -1.81 -91.30
N GLY A 6 36.34 -1.37 -90.10
CA GLY A 6 35.25 -2.06 -89.38
C GLY A 6 34.87 -1.52 -88.00
N ILE A 7 34.10 -0.42 -87.99
CA ILE A 7 32.91 -0.13 -87.15
C ILE A 7 32.91 -0.46 -85.64
N LEU A 8 32.74 0.63 -84.88
CA LEU A 8 32.32 0.72 -83.47
C LEU A 8 31.01 -0.03 -83.19
N ILE A 9 30.99 -0.90 -82.17
CA ILE A 9 29.79 -1.27 -81.41
C ILE A 9 30.16 -1.21 -79.92
N VAL A 10 29.59 -0.23 -79.21
CA VAL A 10 29.70 -0.08 -77.75
C VAL A 10 28.70 -1.04 -77.13
N PHE A 11 29.19 -2.07 -76.44
CA PHE A 11 28.39 -3.00 -75.65
C PHE A 11 28.53 -2.61 -74.17
N SER A 12 27.46 -2.09 -73.55
CA SER A 12 27.43 -1.83 -72.11
C SER A 12 27.40 -3.15 -71.35
N ILE A 13 28.47 -3.43 -70.61
CA ILE A 13 28.56 -4.55 -69.67
C ILE A 13 27.71 -4.22 -68.45
N TYR A 14 26.59 -4.93 -68.28
CA TYR A 14 25.86 -5.01 -67.02
C TYR A 14 26.68 -5.86 -66.05
N ILE A 15 27.23 -5.23 -65.01
CA ILE A 15 27.83 -5.91 -63.85
C ILE A 15 26.67 -6.41 -62.99
N VAL A 16 26.42 -7.72 -63.03
CA VAL A 16 25.55 -8.41 -62.05
C VAL A 16 26.37 -8.55 -60.77
N SER A 17 26.17 -7.64 -59.83
CA SER A 17 26.69 -7.75 -58.47
C SER A 17 25.90 -8.82 -57.71
N THR A 18 26.51 -9.98 -57.50
CA THR A 18 26.02 -10.98 -56.54
C THR A 18 26.16 -10.43 -55.13
N ILE A 19 25.04 -10.01 -54.54
CA ILE A 19 24.95 -9.67 -53.12
C ILE A 19 25.06 -10.98 -52.36
N GLY A 20 26.22 -11.24 -51.76
CA GLY A 20 26.36 -12.27 -50.74
C GLY A 20 25.52 -11.86 -49.54
N PHE A 21 24.47 -12.61 -49.23
CA PHE A 21 23.80 -12.53 -47.94
C PHE A 21 24.79 -13.00 -46.88
N GLY A 22 25.48 -12.06 -46.22
CA GLY A 22 26.15 -12.35 -44.96
C GLY A 22 25.07 -12.76 -43.96
N GLN A 23 25.17 -13.99 -43.44
CA GLN A 23 24.41 -14.38 -42.26
C GLN A 23 24.81 -13.41 -41.15
N THR A 24 23.88 -12.58 -40.68
CA THR A 24 24.02 -11.89 -39.42
C THR A 24 24.10 -12.96 -38.34
N GLU A 25 25.33 -13.26 -37.90
CA GLU A 25 25.52 -13.96 -36.64
C GLU A 25 24.82 -13.15 -35.55
N SER A 26 23.68 -13.68 -35.14
CA SER A 26 22.99 -13.29 -33.92
C SER A 26 23.93 -13.59 -32.77
N TYR A 27 24.77 -12.63 -32.37
CA TYR A 27 25.52 -12.71 -31.12
C TYR A 27 24.51 -12.88 -29.99
N GLN A 28 24.36 -14.11 -29.49
CA GLN A 28 23.65 -14.37 -28.24
C GLN A 28 24.45 -13.64 -27.17
N HIS A 29 23.89 -12.57 -26.61
CA HIS A 29 24.52 -11.87 -25.50
C HIS A 29 24.51 -12.85 -24.32
N ILE A 30 25.68 -13.44 -24.02
CA ILE A 30 25.82 -14.33 -22.87
C ILE A 30 25.78 -13.44 -21.64
N ASP A 31 24.77 -13.65 -20.79
CA ASP A 31 24.63 -12.93 -19.53
C ASP A 31 25.80 -13.27 -18.59
N GLY A 32 26.48 -12.23 -18.10
CA GLY A 32 27.73 -12.35 -17.37
C GLY A 32 27.50 -12.53 -15.87
N ILE A 33 28.25 -13.44 -15.24
CA ILE A 33 28.27 -13.56 -13.78
C ILE A 33 29.23 -12.51 -13.20
N ILE A 34 28.65 -11.45 -12.64
CA ILE A 34 29.37 -10.33 -12.04
C ILE A 34 29.71 -10.53 -10.56
N GLY A 35 29.02 -11.46 -9.88
CA GLY A 35 29.25 -11.79 -8.47
C GLY A 35 28.92 -13.25 -8.14
N VAL A 36 29.62 -13.83 -7.17
CA VAL A 36 29.33 -15.16 -6.59
C VAL A 36 29.49 -15.06 -5.08
N VAL A 37 28.50 -15.54 -4.33
CA VAL A 37 28.48 -15.61 -2.87
C VAL A 37 28.02 -17.00 -2.45
N GLY A 38 28.95 -17.84 -2.03
CA GLY A 38 28.70 -19.24 -1.71
C GLY A 38 28.17 -19.99 -2.93
N ASN A 39 26.91 -20.44 -2.84
CA ASN A 39 26.21 -21.14 -3.94
C ASN A 39 25.31 -20.23 -4.78
N GLU A 40 25.28 -18.93 -4.47
CA GLU A 40 24.45 -17.96 -5.17
C GLU A 40 25.29 -17.15 -6.16
N ILE A 41 24.69 -16.81 -7.30
CA ILE A 41 25.32 -15.99 -8.35
C ILE A 41 24.55 -14.68 -8.52
N ILE A 42 25.24 -13.66 -8.99
CA ILE A 42 24.68 -12.38 -9.39
C ILE A 42 24.98 -12.17 -10.87
N LEU A 43 23.93 -11.93 -11.65
CA LEU A 43 24.01 -11.73 -13.09
C LEU A 43 24.06 -10.22 -13.43
N SER A 44 24.65 -9.90 -14.57
CA SER A 44 24.68 -8.51 -15.06
C SER A 44 23.28 -8.00 -15.35
N SER A 45 22.42 -8.84 -15.92
CA SER A 45 21.01 -8.51 -16.19
C SER A 45 20.24 -8.10 -14.93
N GLU A 46 20.40 -8.85 -13.83
CA GLU A 46 19.76 -8.57 -12.54
C GLU A 46 20.16 -7.18 -12.01
N LEU A 47 21.45 -6.82 -12.12
CA LEU A 47 21.92 -5.51 -11.70
C LEU A 47 21.38 -4.39 -12.60
N ASP A 48 21.35 -4.60 -13.92
CA ASP A 48 20.83 -3.62 -14.87
C ASP A 48 19.33 -3.37 -14.68
N GLU A 49 18.55 -4.42 -14.38
CA GLU A 49 17.13 -4.33 -14.02
C GLU A 49 16.93 -3.50 -12.74
N MET A 50 17.73 -3.74 -11.71
CA MET A 50 17.67 -2.99 -10.45
C MET A 50 18.03 -1.51 -10.65
N ILE A 51 19.05 -1.22 -11.45
CA ILE A 51 19.44 0.14 -11.83
C ILE A 51 18.33 0.82 -12.63
N LEU A 52 17.65 0.09 -13.54
CA LEU A 52 16.54 0.63 -14.31
C LEU A 52 15.36 1.00 -13.42
N GLN A 53 15.01 0.13 -12.47
CA GLN A 53 13.94 0.39 -11.50
C GLN A 53 14.23 1.65 -10.66
N GLU A 54 15.46 1.80 -10.15
CA GLU A 54 15.88 2.98 -9.40
C GLU A 54 15.85 4.26 -10.27
N LYS A 55 16.18 4.17 -11.57
CA LYS A 55 16.09 5.31 -12.52
C LYS A 55 14.65 5.75 -12.79
N MET A 56 13.68 4.85 -12.64
CA MET A 56 12.27 5.22 -12.79
C MET A 56 11.76 6.02 -11.59
N GLN A 57 12.32 5.77 -10.40
CA GLN A 57 12.00 6.53 -9.19
C GLN A 57 12.82 7.83 -9.08
N ARG A 58 14.09 7.79 -9.51
CA ARG A 58 15.05 8.90 -9.44
C ARG A 58 15.53 9.30 -10.83
N LYS A 59 15.55 10.61 -11.12
CA LYS A 59 15.92 11.14 -12.45
C LYS A 59 17.36 10.81 -12.91
N SER A 60 18.27 10.40 -12.01
CA SER A 60 19.65 10.01 -12.35
C SER A 60 20.28 9.10 -11.28
N ILE A 61 21.15 8.18 -11.72
CA ILE A 61 21.96 7.30 -10.87
C ILE A 61 23.44 7.57 -11.18
N GLY A 62 24.20 7.99 -10.17
CA GLY A 62 25.66 8.18 -10.27
C GLY A 62 26.44 6.87 -10.08
N PRO A 63 27.74 6.83 -10.42
CA PRO A 63 28.58 5.63 -10.29
C PRO A 63 28.60 5.01 -8.87
N ASN A 64 28.57 5.84 -7.83
CA ASN A 64 28.55 5.36 -6.44
C ASN A 64 27.26 4.57 -6.12
N GLN A 65 26.13 4.98 -6.69
CA GLN A 65 24.85 4.31 -6.46
C GLN A 65 24.81 2.94 -7.14
N LYS A 66 25.49 2.76 -8.28
CA LYS A 66 25.66 1.43 -8.91
C LYS A 66 26.41 0.46 -7.98
N CYS A 67 27.46 0.95 -7.32
CA CYS A 67 28.21 0.15 -6.33
C CYS A 67 27.32 -0.24 -5.14
N GLN A 68 26.51 0.68 -4.63
CA GLN A 68 25.59 0.42 -3.52
C GLN A 68 24.53 -0.65 -3.88
N ILE A 69 23.89 -0.54 -5.05
CA ILE A 69 22.90 -1.54 -5.49
C ILE A 69 23.56 -2.92 -5.61
N PHE A 70 24.77 -2.99 -6.16
CA PHE A 70 25.50 -4.24 -6.27
C PHE A 70 25.90 -4.81 -4.89
N GLU A 71 26.28 -3.94 -3.94
CA GLU A 71 26.54 -4.34 -2.56
C GLU A 71 25.30 -4.91 -1.86
N ASP A 72 24.14 -4.28 -2.05
CA ASP A 72 22.87 -4.78 -1.51
C ASP A 72 22.55 -6.18 -2.06
N MET A 73 22.81 -6.43 -3.34
CA MET A 73 22.67 -7.75 -3.95
C MET A 73 23.64 -8.78 -3.34
N LEU A 74 24.91 -8.42 -3.12
CA LEU A 74 25.89 -9.29 -2.46
C LEU A 74 25.43 -9.65 -1.04
N PHE A 75 24.92 -8.67 -0.30
CA PHE A 75 24.40 -8.86 1.04
C PHE A 75 23.17 -9.79 1.04
N GLU A 76 22.22 -9.59 0.12
CA GLU A 76 21.05 -10.48 -0.03
C GLU A 76 21.48 -11.91 -0.35
N LYS A 77 22.43 -12.12 -1.27
CA LYS A 77 22.93 -13.45 -1.60
C LYS A 77 23.64 -14.11 -0.42
N LEU A 78 24.35 -13.34 0.42
CA LEU A 78 24.98 -13.87 1.64
C LEU A 78 23.92 -14.35 2.65
N LEU A 79 22.88 -13.54 2.89
CA LEU A 79 21.75 -13.91 3.73
C LEU A 79 21.08 -15.18 3.21
N LEU A 80 20.80 -15.25 1.90
CA LEU A 80 20.18 -16.40 1.26
C LEU A 80 21.02 -17.67 1.39
N HIS A 81 22.33 -17.57 1.16
CA HIS A 81 23.24 -18.70 1.30
C HIS A 81 23.18 -19.28 2.71
N HIS A 82 23.30 -18.42 3.73
CA HIS A 82 23.24 -18.86 5.12
C HIS A 82 21.84 -19.28 5.57
N ALA A 83 20.78 -18.69 5.03
CA ALA A 83 19.40 -19.17 5.24
C ALA A 83 19.24 -20.62 4.80
N LYS A 84 19.83 -21.01 3.67
CA LYS A 84 19.83 -22.39 3.17
C LYS A 84 20.73 -23.30 4.00
N VAL A 85 21.90 -22.84 4.43
CA VAL A 85 22.81 -23.60 5.30
C VAL A 85 22.16 -23.90 6.65
N ASP A 86 21.52 -22.90 7.25
CA ASP A 86 20.79 -23.00 8.52
C ASP A 86 19.41 -23.65 8.35
N SER A 87 19.07 -24.09 7.13
CA SER A 87 17.84 -24.81 6.80
C SER A 87 16.56 -24.06 7.21
N LEU A 88 16.57 -22.74 7.06
CA LEU A 88 15.36 -21.93 7.22
C LEU A 88 14.37 -22.32 6.13
N GLU A 89 13.11 -22.51 6.52
CA GLU A 89 12.03 -22.90 5.61
C GLU A 89 11.07 -21.74 5.36
N VAL A 90 10.61 -21.61 4.12
CA VAL A 90 9.49 -20.77 3.71
C VAL A 90 8.51 -21.67 2.98
N THR A 91 7.27 -21.66 3.43
CA THR A 91 6.18 -22.48 2.90
C THR A 91 5.73 -21.96 1.54
N ASP A 92 5.19 -22.85 0.71
CA ASP A 92 4.68 -22.44 -0.60
C ASP A 92 3.46 -21.50 -0.47
N ALA A 93 2.72 -21.59 0.64
CA ALA A 93 1.63 -20.66 0.96
C ALA A 93 2.15 -19.23 1.16
N GLU A 94 3.20 -19.04 1.96
CA GLU A 94 3.82 -17.71 2.17
C GLU A 94 4.34 -17.11 0.86
N VAL A 95 4.91 -17.95 -0.02
CA VAL A 95 5.36 -17.52 -1.36
C VAL A 95 4.17 -17.08 -2.22
N MET A 96 3.09 -17.87 -2.26
CA MET A 96 1.90 -17.55 -3.04
C MET A 96 1.18 -16.29 -2.54
N ASP A 97 1.09 -16.11 -1.23
CA ASP A 97 0.51 -14.91 -0.63
C ASP A 97 1.31 -13.65 -1.00
N GLU A 98 2.65 -13.73 -1.01
CA GLU A 98 3.51 -12.63 -1.43
C GLU A 98 3.41 -12.33 -2.93
N ILE A 99 3.36 -13.37 -3.75
CA ILE A 99 3.08 -13.27 -5.20
C ILE A 99 1.76 -12.53 -5.42
N ASP A 100 0.70 -12.92 -4.71
CA ASP A 100 -0.64 -12.34 -4.87
C ASP A 100 -0.69 -10.89 -4.41
N ARG A 101 -0.01 -10.53 -3.31
CA ARG A 101 0.15 -9.13 -2.88
C ARG A 101 0.85 -8.27 -3.93
N ARG A 102 1.95 -8.76 -4.52
CA ARG A 102 2.68 -8.02 -5.57
C ARG A 102 1.86 -7.90 -6.85
N LEU A 103 1.17 -8.96 -7.24
CA LEU A 103 0.28 -8.93 -8.39
C LEU A 103 -0.85 -7.91 -8.20
N ALA A 104 -1.47 -7.88 -7.02
CA ALA A 104 -2.49 -6.89 -6.69
C ALA A 104 -1.94 -5.45 -6.78
N TYR A 105 -0.73 -5.20 -6.28
CA TYR A 105 -0.06 -3.92 -6.44
C TYR A 105 0.13 -3.52 -7.91
N TYR A 106 0.64 -4.41 -8.76
CA TYR A 106 0.82 -4.12 -10.18
C TYR A 106 -0.50 -3.94 -10.93
N ILE A 107 -1.53 -4.73 -10.62
CA ILE A 107 -2.87 -4.57 -11.20
C ILE A 107 -3.45 -3.20 -10.83
N ASN A 108 -3.32 -2.77 -9.57
CA ASN A 108 -3.80 -1.46 -9.14
C ASN A 108 -3.06 -0.32 -9.85
N MET A 109 -1.76 -0.48 -10.10
CA MET A 109 -0.96 0.51 -10.82
C MET A 109 -1.25 0.56 -12.32
N LEU A 110 -1.45 -0.59 -12.97
CA LEU A 110 -1.65 -0.70 -14.42
C LEU A 110 -3.13 -0.66 -14.84
N GLY A 111 -4.05 -0.82 -13.88
CA GLY A 111 -5.49 -0.72 -14.04
C GLY A 111 -6.21 -2.03 -14.32
N SER A 112 -5.58 -3.03 -14.96
CA SER A 112 -6.20 -4.34 -15.17
C SER A 112 -5.19 -5.47 -15.36
N ILE A 113 -5.68 -6.72 -15.30
CA ILE A 113 -4.88 -7.91 -15.59
C ILE A 113 -4.40 -7.89 -17.05
N GLU A 114 -5.25 -7.50 -18.00
CA GLU A 114 -4.83 -7.44 -19.41
C GLU A 114 -3.74 -6.41 -19.65
N ALA A 115 -3.80 -5.25 -18.97
CA ALA A 115 -2.75 -4.25 -19.04
C ALA A 115 -1.43 -4.79 -18.44
N PHE A 116 -1.52 -5.56 -17.35
CA PHE A 116 -0.38 -6.27 -16.78
C PHE A 116 0.21 -7.29 -17.77
N GLU A 117 -0.60 -8.20 -18.31
CA GLU A 117 -0.12 -9.23 -19.23
C GLU A 117 0.45 -8.63 -20.53
N LEU A 118 -0.12 -7.52 -21.01
CA LEU A 118 0.40 -6.78 -22.16
C LEU A 118 1.77 -6.14 -21.86
N GLN A 119 1.93 -5.57 -20.66
CA GLN A 119 3.16 -4.90 -20.26
C GLN A 119 4.30 -5.89 -20.00
N TYR A 120 4.01 -7.01 -19.35
CA TYR A 120 5.01 -8.02 -18.99
C TYR A 120 5.19 -9.10 -20.08
N GLY A 121 4.33 -9.13 -21.09
CA GLY A 121 4.38 -10.08 -22.21
C GLY A 121 4.18 -11.54 -21.80
N LYS A 122 3.60 -11.79 -20.61
CA LYS A 122 3.40 -13.12 -20.02
C LYS A 122 2.03 -13.17 -19.36
N SER A 123 1.43 -14.37 -19.34
CA SER A 123 0.20 -14.57 -18.55
C SER A 123 0.49 -14.47 -17.06
N VAL A 124 -0.53 -14.14 -16.25
CA VAL A 124 -0.41 -14.13 -14.79
C VAL A 124 0.13 -15.47 -14.26
N SER A 125 -0.35 -16.60 -14.78
CA SER A 125 0.12 -17.92 -14.33
C SER A 125 1.62 -18.11 -14.59
N GLN A 126 2.08 -17.79 -15.80
CA GLN A 126 3.51 -17.89 -16.15
C GLN A 126 4.35 -16.93 -15.32
N TRP A 127 3.84 -15.73 -15.06
CA TRP A 127 4.50 -14.79 -14.16
C TRP A 127 4.63 -15.35 -12.74
N LYS A 128 3.58 -15.95 -12.18
CA LYS A 128 3.66 -16.61 -10.86
C LYS A 128 4.71 -17.72 -10.84
N ASP A 129 4.77 -18.54 -11.88
CA ASP A 129 5.74 -19.64 -11.99
C ASP A 129 7.18 -19.13 -12.08
N ASP A 130 7.42 -18.10 -12.89
CA ASP A 130 8.75 -17.50 -13.09
C ASP A 130 9.25 -16.78 -11.83
N PHE A 131 8.37 -16.10 -11.11
CA PHE A 131 8.72 -15.28 -9.95
C PHE A 131 8.64 -16.03 -8.61
N GLY A 132 8.09 -17.25 -8.58
CA GLY A 132 7.97 -18.01 -7.34
C GLY A 132 9.30 -18.36 -6.69
N LYS A 133 10.30 -18.78 -7.48
CA LYS A 133 11.65 -19.07 -6.95
C LYS A 133 12.39 -17.80 -6.49
N PRO A 134 12.44 -16.70 -7.26
CA PRO A 134 12.96 -15.42 -6.79
C PRO A 134 12.31 -14.94 -5.49
N ILE A 135 10.97 -14.98 -5.38
CA ILE A 135 10.25 -14.57 -4.17
C ILE A 135 10.59 -15.48 -2.99
N LYS A 136 10.66 -16.79 -3.19
CA LYS A 136 11.10 -17.73 -2.15
C LYS A 136 12.49 -17.41 -1.64
N ASN A 137 13.44 -17.14 -2.54
CA ASN A 137 14.80 -16.75 -2.19
C ASN A 137 14.81 -15.43 -1.38
N GLN A 138 14.03 -14.44 -1.82
CA GLN A 138 13.91 -13.16 -1.11
C GLN A 138 13.33 -13.36 0.31
N LEU A 139 12.27 -14.16 0.45
CA LEU A 139 11.66 -14.46 1.75
C LEU A 139 12.63 -15.21 2.67
N LEU A 140 13.45 -16.12 2.14
CA LEU A 140 14.50 -16.81 2.92
C LEU A 140 15.56 -15.82 3.42
N ALA A 141 16.03 -14.92 2.57
CA ALA A 141 17.00 -13.89 2.96
C ALA A 141 16.41 -12.96 4.03
N GLN A 142 15.16 -12.53 3.87
CA GLN A 142 14.44 -11.72 4.87
C GLN A 142 14.28 -12.46 6.21
N LYS A 143 13.95 -13.75 6.17
CA LYS A 143 13.82 -14.58 7.38
C LYS A 143 15.15 -14.72 8.12
N MET A 144 16.25 -14.90 7.39
CA MET A 144 17.60 -14.88 8.00
C MET A 144 17.92 -13.53 8.62
N GLN A 145 17.62 -12.42 7.94
CA GLN A 145 17.83 -11.09 8.51
C GLN A 145 16.99 -10.88 9.80
N GLN A 146 15.74 -11.34 9.81
CA GLN A 146 14.88 -11.30 11.00
C GLN A 146 15.44 -12.15 12.15
N GLU A 147 15.96 -13.36 11.88
CA GLU A 147 16.64 -14.21 12.86
C GLU A 147 17.83 -13.51 13.54
N VAL A 148 18.59 -12.71 12.78
CA VAL A 148 19.69 -11.90 13.32
C VAL A 148 19.14 -10.77 14.19
N ASN A 149 18.13 -10.05 13.70
CA ASN A 149 17.54 -8.89 14.39
C ASN A 149 16.78 -9.26 15.66
N GLN A 150 16.10 -10.43 15.70
CA GLN A 150 15.29 -10.86 16.85
C GLN A 150 16.12 -11.12 18.12
N LYS A 151 17.41 -11.42 17.97
CA LYS A 151 18.35 -11.63 19.08
C LYS A 151 18.78 -10.31 19.74
N VAL A 152 18.45 -9.18 19.12
CA VAL A 152 18.81 -7.84 19.60
C VAL A 152 17.66 -7.25 20.39
N ARG A 153 17.93 -6.91 21.65
CA ARG A 153 17.04 -6.16 22.53
C ARG A 153 17.87 -5.16 23.30
N SER A 154 17.35 -3.96 23.44
CA SER A 154 18.00 -2.95 24.29
C SER A 154 17.64 -3.17 25.76
N THR A 155 18.57 -2.81 26.63
CA THR A 155 18.37 -2.71 28.07
C THR A 155 17.95 -1.29 28.45
N PRO A 156 17.25 -1.09 29.59
CA PRO A 156 16.91 0.26 30.05
C PRO A 156 18.13 1.16 30.24
N ALA A 157 19.29 0.60 30.60
CA ALA A 157 20.53 1.36 30.76
C ALA A 157 21.06 1.88 29.41
N GLU A 158 21.04 1.06 28.37
CA GLU A 158 21.45 1.46 27.01
C GLU A 158 20.52 2.55 26.45
N VAL A 159 19.22 2.50 26.75
CA VAL A 159 18.27 3.55 26.35
C VAL A 159 18.61 4.90 27.00
N VAL A 160 18.94 4.89 28.30
CA VAL A 160 19.35 6.11 29.02
C VAL A 160 20.68 6.64 28.49
N GLU A 161 21.67 5.78 28.29
CA GLU A 161 22.98 6.17 27.73
C GLU A 161 22.84 6.76 26.32
N PHE A 162 22.02 6.13 25.47
CA PHE A 162 21.70 6.64 24.13
C PHE A 162 21.06 8.03 24.19
N TYR A 163 20.09 8.23 25.09
CA TYR A 163 19.48 9.56 25.29
C TYR A 163 20.50 10.60 25.75
N GLU A 164 21.37 10.27 26.70
CA GLU A 164 22.39 11.19 27.21
C GLU A 164 23.45 11.57 26.17
N ALA A 165 23.69 10.70 25.17
CA ALA A 165 24.59 10.98 24.06
C ALA A 165 24.00 11.95 23.02
N ILE A 166 22.68 12.11 22.96
CA ILE A 166 22.02 13.01 22.00
C ILE A 166 22.11 14.46 22.51
N PRO A 167 22.62 15.41 21.68
CA PRO A 167 22.57 16.82 22.03
C PRO A 167 21.14 17.28 22.29
N LYS A 168 20.91 18.00 23.39
CA LYS A 168 19.56 18.42 23.80
C LYS A 168 18.79 19.21 22.74
N ASP A 169 19.51 19.98 21.92
CA ASP A 169 18.94 20.78 20.83
C ASP A 169 18.54 19.93 19.61
N SER A 170 19.00 18.69 19.54
CA SER A 170 18.67 17.70 18.50
C SER A 170 17.49 16.79 18.89
N LEU A 171 17.02 16.86 20.14
CA LEU A 171 15.88 16.08 20.59
C LEU A 171 14.59 16.59 19.91
N PRO A 172 13.77 15.69 19.33
CA PRO A 172 12.52 16.10 18.72
C PRO A 172 11.58 16.72 19.76
N LEU A 173 10.79 17.70 19.30
CA LEU A 173 9.66 18.20 20.07
C LEU A 173 8.49 17.27 19.82
N ILE A 174 7.99 16.65 20.88
CA ILE A 174 6.74 15.91 20.85
C ILE A 174 5.61 16.94 21.00
N PRO A 175 4.68 17.02 20.04
CA PRO A 175 3.56 17.94 20.14
C PRO A 175 2.65 17.54 21.31
N GLU A 176 1.73 18.44 21.65
CA GLU A 176 0.69 18.12 22.63
C GLU A 176 -0.11 16.91 22.13
N GLU A 177 -0.31 15.93 23.02
CA GLU A 177 -1.15 14.77 22.76
C GLU A 177 -2.37 14.80 23.67
N ILE A 178 -3.54 14.46 23.12
CA ILE A 178 -4.77 14.32 23.89
C ILE A 178 -5.38 12.93 23.72
N SER A 179 -6.08 12.50 24.75
CA SER A 179 -6.98 11.35 24.71
C SER A 179 -8.36 11.81 25.13
N TYR A 180 -9.37 11.36 24.40
CA TYR A 180 -10.76 11.75 24.67
C TYR A 180 -11.72 10.59 24.46
N SER A 181 -12.87 10.73 25.11
CA SER A 181 -14.01 9.84 24.96
C SER A 181 -15.20 10.59 24.40
N GLU A 182 -16.12 9.87 23.80
CA GLU A 182 -17.33 10.42 23.18
C GLU A 182 -18.58 9.61 23.52
N ILE A 183 -19.72 10.30 23.56
CA ILE A 183 -21.06 9.71 23.49
C ILE A 183 -21.67 10.22 22.19
N VAL A 184 -21.96 9.31 21.26
CA VAL A 184 -22.41 9.66 19.92
C VAL A 184 -23.84 9.20 19.73
N ILE A 185 -24.72 10.07 19.22
CA ILE A 185 -26.06 9.71 18.81
C ILE A 185 -26.24 10.04 17.33
N GLN A 186 -26.08 9.02 16.51
CA GLN A 186 -26.36 9.07 15.08
C GLN A 186 -27.85 8.88 14.83
N PRO A 187 -28.44 9.66 13.91
CA PRO A 187 -29.82 9.45 13.49
C PRO A 187 -29.95 8.10 12.80
N GLN A 188 -30.98 7.35 13.18
CA GLN A 188 -31.27 6.09 12.53
C GLN A 188 -31.89 6.36 11.17
N ILE A 189 -31.38 5.68 10.14
CA ILE A 189 -32.02 5.66 8.83
C ILE A 189 -33.25 4.76 8.96
N LEU A 190 -34.44 5.36 8.86
CA LEU A 190 -35.69 4.62 8.97
C LEU A 190 -35.91 3.75 7.73
N GLU A 191 -36.48 2.56 7.90
CA GLU A 191 -36.84 1.67 6.78
C GLU A 191 -37.76 2.36 5.76
N ALA A 192 -38.64 3.26 6.20
CA ALA A 192 -39.45 4.08 5.29
C ALA A 192 -38.59 4.95 4.36
N GLN A 193 -37.51 5.55 4.87
CA GLN A 193 -36.61 6.38 4.07
C GLN A 193 -35.78 5.54 3.09
N LYS A 194 -35.31 4.37 3.53
CA LYS A 194 -34.67 3.39 2.65
C LYS A 194 -35.61 2.99 1.51
N GLN A 195 -36.87 2.73 1.83
CA GLN A 195 -37.89 2.34 0.86
C GLN A 195 -38.21 3.45 -0.14
N ASP A 196 -38.33 4.70 0.33
CA ASP A 196 -38.54 5.88 -0.52
C ASP A 196 -37.34 6.09 -1.46
N LEU A 197 -36.12 5.94 -0.95
CA LEU A 197 -34.91 6.02 -1.76
C LEU A 197 -34.86 4.90 -2.81
N ARG A 198 -35.21 3.66 -2.43
CA ARG A 198 -35.31 2.53 -3.36
C ARG A 198 -36.29 2.81 -4.48
N PHE A 199 -37.47 3.37 -4.16
CA PHE A 199 -38.46 3.73 -5.18
C PHE A 199 -37.98 4.87 -6.08
N HIS A 200 -37.32 5.86 -5.51
CA HIS A 200 -36.74 6.95 -6.29
C HIS A 200 -35.66 6.43 -7.25
N LEU A 201 -34.74 5.60 -6.78
CA LEU A 201 -33.69 5.02 -7.60
C LEU A 201 -34.27 4.08 -8.68
N ASP A 202 -35.32 3.32 -8.37
CA ASP A 202 -36.04 2.50 -9.35
C ASP A 202 -36.71 3.37 -10.43
N SER A 203 -37.21 4.55 -10.08
CA SER A 203 -37.75 5.50 -11.06
C SER A 203 -36.67 5.99 -12.04
N ILE A 204 -35.46 6.25 -11.55
CA ILE A 204 -34.30 6.63 -12.38
C ILE A 204 -33.89 5.46 -13.28
N ARG A 205 -33.80 4.26 -12.71
CA ARG A 205 -33.52 3.02 -13.44
C ARG A 205 -34.50 2.81 -14.60
N ARG A 206 -35.80 3.00 -14.39
CA ARG A 206 -36.81 2.91 -15.47
C ARG A 206 -36.60 3.95 -16.58
N LEU A 207 -36.23 5.19 -16.23
CA LEU A 207 -35.89 6.20 -17.24
C LEU A 207 -34.69 5.79 -18.09
N VAL A 208 -33.71 5.09 -17.50
CA VAL A 208 -32.54 4.58 -18.22
C VAL A 208 -32.90 3.40 -19.12
N ILE A 209 -33.72 2.46 -18.63
CA ILE A 209 -34.20 1.31 -19.41
C ILE A 209 -35.06 1.76 -20.60
N ASP A 210 -35.93 2.75 -20.39
CA ASP A 210 -36.80 3.33 -21.43
C ASP A 210 -36.04 4.24 -22.43
N GLU A 211 -34.71 4.34 -22.32
CA GLU A 211 -33.84 5.21 -23.12
C GLU A 211 -34.18 6.71 -23.05
N LYS A 212 -34.99 7.12 -22.06
CA LYS A 212 -35.32 8.53 -21.77
C LYS A 212 -34.16 9.27 -21.09
N MET A 213 -33.20 8.54 -20.54
CA MET A 213 -31.98 9.04 -19.91
C MET A 213 -30.82 8.08 -20.19
N SER A 214 -29.64 8.59 -20.52
CA SER A 214 -28.47 7.71 -20.65
C SER A 214 -27.94 7.31 -19.27
N MET A 215 -27.31 6.13 -19.18
CA MET A 215 -26.66 5.66 -17.95
C MET A 215 -25.61 6.66 -17.45
N THR A 216 -24.80 7.19 -18.37
CA THR A 216 -23.79 8.22 -18.08
C THR A 216 -24.41 9.47 -17.44
N LEU A 217 -25.56 9.92 -17.96
CA LEU A 217 -26.25 11.10 -17.40
C LEU A 217 -26.86 10.79 -16.03
N ALA A 218 -27.47 9.61 -15.85
CA ALA A 218 -28.00 9.18 -14.57
C ALA A 218 -26.89 9.11 -13.51
N ALA A 219 -25.75 8.50 -13.84
CA ALA A 219 -24.61 8.43 -12.95
C ALA A 219 -24.08 9.83 -12.61
N THR A 220 -23.85 10.69 -13.61
CA THR A 220 -23.31 12.04 -13.40
C THR A 220 -24.23 12.90 -12.52
N ARG A 221 -25.55 12.78 -12.67
CA ARG A 221 -26.53 13.61 -11.95
C ARG A 221 -26.83 13.09 -10.55
N TYR A 222 -27.03 11.78 -10.40
CA TYR A 222 -27.61 11.20 -9.19
C TYR A 222 -26.64 10.34 -8.40
N SER A 223 -25.61 9.77 -9.04
CA SER A 223 -24.71 8.88 -8.32
C SER A 223 -23.93 9.65 -7.25
N GLU A 224 -23.75 9.01 -6.10
CA GLU A 224 -22.93 9.47 -4.98
C GLU A 224 -21.63 8.65 -4.88
N ASP A 225 -21.35 7.78 -5.85
CA ASP A 225 -20.05 7.09 -5.94
C ASP A 225 -18.96 8.03 -6.51
N PRO A 226 -17.96 8.45 -5.71
CA PRO A 226 -16.90 9.35 -6.17
C PRO A 226 -16.02 8.72 -7.26
N GLY A 227 -15.85 7.39 -7.27
CA GLY A 227 -14.90 6.71 -8.14
C GLY A 227 -15.35 6.60 -9.61
N SER A 228 -16.67 6.51 -9.84
CA SER A 228 -17.24 6.33 -11.18
C SER A 228 -18.23 7.39 -11.64
N LYS A 229 -18.80 8.23 -10.75
CA LYS A 229 -19.80 9.26 -11.11
C LYS A 229 -19.38 10.09 -12.33
N TYR A 230 -18.14 10.57 -12.34
CA TYR A 230 -17.59 11.40 -13.43
C TYR A 230 -17.06 10.58 -14.62
N LYS A 231 -17.00 9.24 -14.49
CA LYS A 231 -16.64 8.28 -15.54
C LYS A 231 -17.88 7.60 -16.13
N GLY A 232 -19.04 8.25 -16.03
CA GLY A 232 -20.32 7.73 -16.53
C GLY A 232 -20.88 6.56 -15.72
N GLY A 233 -20.43 6.39 -14.48
CA GLY A 233 -20.82 5.30 -13.59
C GLY A 233 -20.06 4.01 -13.84
N CYS A 234 -19.08 3.97 -14.73
CA CYS A 234 -18.50 2.73 -15.25
C CYS A 234 -17.18 2.32 -14.60
N TYR A 235 -17.08 1.03 -14.29
CA TYR A 235 -15.86 0.30 -13.95
C TYR A 235 -15.61 -0.79 -15.00
N THR A 236 -14.36 -0.96 -15.41
CA THR A 236 -13.97 -1.86 -16.50
C THR A 236 -12.90 -2.86 -16.05
N ASN A 237 -12.99 -4.11 -16.50
CA ASN A 237 -12.05 -5.20 -16.19
C ASN A 237 -11.81 -5.40 -14.68
N ILE A 238 -12.89 -5.34 -13.90
CA ILE A 238 -12.87 -5.59 -12.46
C ILE A 238 -12.86 -7.09 -12.23
N ARG A 239 -12.01 -7.55 -11.30
CA ARG A 239 -11.97 -8.96 -10.89
C ARG A 239 -12.90 -9.19 -9.71
N ARG A 240 -13.56 -10.35 -9.65
CA ARG A 240 -14.28 -10.83 -8.48
C ARG A 240 -13.39 -10.77 -7.22
N GLY A 241 -13.98 -10.37 -6.10
CA GLY A 241 -13.32 -10.10 -4.83
C GLY A 241 -12.81 -8.67 -4.66
N GLN A 242 -13.00 -7.79 -5.65
CA GLN A 242 -12.63 -6.36 -5.54
C GLN A 242 -13.79 -5.47 -5.08
N PHE A 243 -15.03 -5.96 -5.19
CA PHE A 243 -16.23 -5.25 -4.74
C PHE A 243 -16.91 -6.02 -3.60
N VAL A 244 -17.82 -5.35 -2.89
CA VAL A 244 -18.62 -6.00 -1.84
C VAL A 244 -19.48 -7.13 -2.42
N PRO A 245 -19.69 -8.23 -1.68
CA PRO A 245 -20.35 -9.43 -2.20
C PRO A 245 -21.70 -9.17 -2.87
N GLU A 246 -22.52 -8.29 -2.30
CA GLU A 246 -23.86 -7.94 -2.78
C GLU A 246 -23.80 -7.28 -4.16
N PHE A 247 -22.78 -6.45 -4.41
CA PHE A 247 -22.57 -5.82 -5.70
C PHE A 247 -22.14 -6.82 -6.75
N GLU A 248 -21.21 -7.73 -6.40
CA GLU A 248 -20.75 -8.77 -7.30
C GLU A 248 -21.87 -9.75 -7.64
N GLU A 249 -22.68 -10.16 -6.67
CA GLU A 249 -23.87 -10.99 -6.88
C GLU A 249 -24.80 -10.35 -7.91
N ALA A 250 -25.14 -9.06 -7.75
CA ALA A 250 -25.97 -8.33 -8.70
C ALA A 250 -25.37 -8.28 -10.13
N VAL A 251 -24.05 -8.16 -10.27
CA VAL A 251 -23.36 -8.21 -11.56
C VAL A 251 -23.48 -9.60 -12.21
N PHE A 252 -23.23 -10.66 -11.44
CA PHE A 252 -23.20 -12.02 -11.98
C PHE A 252 -24.60 -12.54 -12.32
N ASP A 253 -25.63 -12.11 -11.58
CA ASP A 253 -27.03 -12.42 -11.84
C ASP A 253 -27.62 -11.64 -13.04
N THR A 254 -27.06 -10.46 -13.34
CA THR A 254 -27.55 -9.63 -14.46
C THR A 254 -26.91 -10.06 -15.80
N PRO A 255 -27.67 -10.39 -16.85
CA PRO A 255 -27.11 -10.71 -18.17
C PRO A 255 -26.28 -9.58 -18.77
N VAL A 256 -25.27 -9.91 -19.60
CA VAL A 256 -24.48 -8.90 -20.32
C VAL A 256 -25.40 -8.05 -21.22
N GLY A 257 -25.28 -6.73 -21.11
CA GLY A 257 -26.15 -5.74 -21.74
C GLY A 257 -27.41 -5.41 -20.94
N GLY A 258 -27.77 -6.21 -19.93
CA GLY A 258 -28.94 -6.04 -19.07
C GLY A 258 -28.72 -5.08 -17.91
N TYR A 259 -29.82 -4.78 -17.21
CA TYR A 259 -29.87 -3.94 -16.01
C TYR A 259 -30.35 -4.75 -14.82
N SER A 260 -29.72 -4.57 -13.65
CA SER A 260 -30.14 -5.20 -12.40
C SER A 260 -31.43 -4.59 -11.87
N GLU A 261 -32.03 -5.22 -10.86
CA GLU A 261 -32.94 -4.51 -9.95
C GLU A 261 -32.18 -3.56 -9.02
N VAL A 262 -32.90 -2.78 -8.23
CA VAL A 262 -32.29 -1.98 -7.16
C VAL A 262 -31.95 -2.88 -5.97
N PHE A 263 -30.69 -2.84 -5.53
CA PHE A 263 -30.19 -3.62 -4.40
C PHE A 263 -29.44 -2.73 -3.39
N GLU A 264 -29.29 -3.21 -2.16
CA GLU A 264 -28.64 -2.49 -1.04
C GLU A 264 -27.25 -3.08 -0.80
N THR A 265 -26.30 -2.21 -0.47
CA THR A 265 -24.98 -2.55 0.07
C THR A 265 -24.69 -1.66 1.27
N ASP A 266 -23.56 -1.90 1.96
CA ASP A 266 -23.07 -1.02 3.03
C ASP A 266 -22.88 0.45 2.59
N PHE A 267 -22.74 0.70 1.29
CA PHE A 267 -22.57 2.04 0.73
C PHE A 267 -23.89 2.72 0.31
N GLY A 268 -25.03 2.02 0.35
CA GLY A 268 -26.34 2.54 -0.02
C GLY A 268 -27.05 1.69 -1.08
N PHE A 269 -27.91 2.33 -1.89
CA PHE A 269 -28.73 1.66 -2.90
C PHE A 269 -28.14 1.82 -4.30
N HIS A 270 -28.13 0.72 -5.04
CA HIS A 270 -27.52 0.64 -6.36
C HIS A 270 -28.49 0.09 -7.40
N PHE A 271 -28.34 0.52 -8.64
CA PHE A 271 -28.66 -0.32 -9.79
C PHE A 271 -27.51 -0.27 -10.77
N LEU A 272 -27.32 -1.36 -11.53
CA LEU A 272 -26.21 -1.49 -12.45
C LEU A 272 -26.64 -1.98 -13.84
N ARG A 273 -25.75 -1.79 -14.79
CA ARG A 273 -25.78 -2.35 -16.14
C ARG A 273 -24.50 -3.12 -16.38
N VAL A 274 -24.59 -4.37 -16.78
CA VAL A 274 -23.41 -5.17 -17.12
C VAL A 274 -23.02 -4.90 -18.56
N THR A 275 -21.78 -4.47 -18.79
CA THR A 275 -21.27 -4.20 -20.15
C THR A 275 -20.44 -5.34 -20.69
N ASP A 276 -19.74 -6.10 -19.83
CA ASP A 276 -18.96 -7.27 -20.21
C ASP A 276 -18.80 -8.25 -19.04
N LYS A 277 -18.66 -9.55 -19.34
CA LYS A 277 -18.32 -10.61 -18.38
C LYS A 277 -17.41 -11.65 -19.04
N ARG A 278 -16.24 -11.90 -18.44
CA ARG A 278 -15.23 -12.87 -18.91
C ARG A 278 -14.66 -13.65 -17.72
N GLY A 279 -15.18 -14.85 -17.47
CA GLY A 279 -14.77 -15.67 -16.32
C GLY A 279 -15.01 -14.93 -15.00
N GLU A 280 -13.96 -14.72 -14.22
CA GLU A 280 -13.98 -13.99 -12.93
C GLU A 280 -13.83 -12.47 -13.09
N GLN A 281 -13.88 -11.95 -14.32
CA GLN A 281 -13.79 -10.51 -14.58
C GLN A 281 -15.09 -9.97 -15.17
N PHE A 282 -15.42 -8.73 -14.83
CA PHE A 282 -16.60 -8.04 -15.30
C PHE A 282 -16.34 -6.55 -15.56
N SER A 283 -17.17 -5.98 -16.43
CA SER A 283 -17.29 -4.53 -16.60
C SER A 283 -18.74 -4.14 -16.38
N THR A 284 -18.97 -3.06 -15.65
CA THR A 284 -20.32 -2.61 -15.29
C THR A 284 -20.38 -1.10 -15.14
N CYS A 285 -21.55 -0.51 -15.38
CA CYS A 285 -21.85 0.85 -14.99
C CYS A 285 -22.94 0.85 -13.91
N HIS A 286 -22.86 1.70 -12.91
CA HIS A 286 -23.83 1.78 -11.82
C HIS A 286 -24.23 3.21 -11.45
N VAL A 287 -25.30 3.32 -10.67
CA VAL A 287 -25.67 4.53 -9.94
C VAL A 287 -25.85 4.14 -8.48
N LEU A 288 -25.14 4.83 -7.59
CA LEU A 288 -25.25 4.68 -6.13
C LEU A 288 -26.00 5.87 -5.56
N MET A 289 -26.98 5.66 -4.70
CA MET A 289 -27.55 6.71 -3.86
C MET A 289 -27.52 6.29 -2.39
N LYS A 290 -27.09 7.21 -1.53
CA LYS A 290 -27.01 7.03 -0.09
C LYS A 290 -28.32 7.48 0.57
N PRO A 291 -28.84 6.74 1.56
CA PRO A 291 -29.92 7.23 2.40
C PRO A 291 -29.49 8.51 3.11
N LYS A 292 -30.36 9.52 3.07
CA LYS A 292 -30.13 10.79 3.76
C LYS A 292 -30.81 10.76 5.12
N ILE A 293 -30.14 11.38 6.09
CA ILE A 293 -30.65 11.56 7.44
C ILE A 293 -31.98 12.33 7.42
N ASP A 294 -32.95 11.86 8.21
CA ASP A 294 -34.13 12.67 8.54
C ASP A 294 -33.74 13.81 9.48
N ILE A 295 -34.02 15.04 9.08
CA ILE A 295 -33.81 16.23 9.94
C ILE A 295 -34.62 16.08 11.23
N ASN A 296 -35.83 15.52 11.17
CA ASN A 296 -36.65 15.34 12.38
C ASN A 296 -36.03 14.33 13.35
N GLU A 297 -35.35 13.31 12.85
CA GLU A 297 -34.66 12.33 13.70
C GLU A 297 -33.41 12.95 14.31
N LEU A 298 -32.68 13.76 13.55
CA LEU A 298 -31.56 14.54 14.07
C LEU A 298 -31.99 15.52 15.18
N GLU A 299 -33.15 16.18 15.04
CA GLU A 299 -33.70 17.06 16.09
C GLU A 299 -34.09 16.28 17.36
N LYS A 300 -34.71 15.10 17.22
CA LYS A 300 -35.01 14.22 18.37
C LYS A 300 -33.74 13.74 19.09
N ASN A 301 -32.70 13.42 18.33
CA ASN A 301 -31.40 13.07 18.89
C ASN A 301 -30.81 14.23 19.70
N GLY A 302 -31.00 15.47 19.24
CA GLY A 302 -30.67 16.69 20.00
C GLY A 302 -31.32 16.71 21.39
N LEU A 303 -32.65 16.53 21.44
CA LEU A 303 -33.38 16.48 22.71
C LEU A 303 -32.92 15.31 23.61
N THR A 304 -32.56 14.18 23.00
CA THR A 304 -32.07 13.01 23.72
C THR A 304 -30.71 13.28 24.35
N ILE A 305 -29.78 13.87 23.58
CA ILE A 305 -28.43 14.17 24.07
C ILE A 305 -28.45 15.28 25.13
N ASP A 306 -29.37 16.24 25.04
CA ASP A 306 -29.57 17.28 26.07
C ASP A 306 -30.01 16.68 27.42
N SER A 307 -30.89 15.68 27.36
CA SER A 307 -31.33 14.93 28.55
C SER A 307 -30.16 14.16 29.18
N ILE A 308 -29.34 13.50 28.35
CA ILE A 308 -28.14 12.78 28.80
C ILE A 308 -27.14 13.75 29.43
N TYR A 309 -26.86 14.89 28.78
CA TYR A 309 -25.99 15.93 29.33
C TYR A 309 -26.46 16.42 30.69
N SER A 310 -27.77 16.68 30.83
CA SER A 310 -28.36 17.10 32.11
C SER A 310 -28.17 16.05 33.21
N ALA A 311 -28.33 14.76 32.89
CA ALA A 311 -28.09 13.66 33.82
C ALA A 311 -26.60 13.52 34.22
N LEU A 312 -25.69 13.68 33.27
CA LEU A 312 -24.24 13.68 33.51
C LEU A 312 -23.83 14.84 34.42
N LYS A 313 -24.32 16.06 34.16
CA LYS A 313 -24.05 17.23 35.00
C LYS A 313 -24.63 17.12 36.40
N ALA A 314 -25.78 16.46 36.55
CA ALA A 314 -26.38 16.16 37.85
C ALA A 314 -25.69 15.02 38.60
N GLY A 315 -24.79 14.27 37.95
CA GLY A 315 -24.13 13.10 38.52
C GLY A 315 -25.06 11.91 38.76
N SER A 316 -26.25 11.89 38.15
CA SER A 316 -27.22 10.79 38.26
C SER A 316 -26.82 9.58 37.41
N GLN A 317 -25.92 9.77 36.44
CA GLN A 317 -25.38 8.74 35.57
C GLN A 317 -23.88 9.02 35.32
N THR A 318 -23.07 7.96 35.23
CA THR A 318 -21.65 8.13 34.85
C THR A 318 -21.51 8.22 33.32
N PHE A 319 -20.45 8.85 32.84
CA PHE A 319 -20.15 8.94 31.40
C PHE A 319 -20.15 7.55 30.73
N TYR A 320 -19.47 6.59 31.35
CA TYR A 320 -19.42 5.22 30.84
C TYR A 320 -20.80 4.55 30.76
N GLN A 321 -21.67 4.75 31.76
CA GLN A 321 -23.03 4.22 31.73
C GLN A 321 -23.86 4.86 30.60
N ALA A 322 -23.69 6.17 30.38
CA ALA A 322 -24.36 6.87 29.29
C ALA A 322 -23.89 6.37 27.92
N VAL A 323 -22.58 6.14 27.75
CA VAL A 323 -22.02 5.52 26.54
C VAL A 323 -22.69 4.19 26.25
N LEU A 324 -22.71 3.27 27.22
CA LEU A 324 -23.26 1.92 27.01
C LEU A 324 -24.76 1.92 26.69
N GLN A 325 -25.52 2.90 27.21
CA GLN A 325 -26.97 2.94 27.06
C GLN A 325 -27.43 3.68 25.81
N HIS A 326 -26.64 4.67 25.35
CA HIS A 326 -27.12 5.63 24.36
C HIS A 326 -26.19 5.83 23.17
N SER A 327 -24.90 5.49 23.29
CA SER A 327 -23.97 5.70 22.18
C SER A 327 -24.29 4.74 21.04
N THR A 328 -24.51 5.29 19.85
CA THR A 328 -24.82 4.53 18.63
C THR A 328 -23.57 4.12 17.87
N ARG A 329 -22.41 4.73 18.17
CA ARG A 329 -21.15 4.42 17.50
C ARG A 329 -20.46 3.25 18.20
N GLU A 330 -20.53 2.08 17.59
CA GLU A 330 -20.02 0.84 18.18
C GLU A 330 -18.51 0.85 18.46
N SER A 331 -17.72 1.47 17.56
CA SER A 331 -16.25 1.48 17.66
C SER A 331 -15.75 2.11 18.95
N SER A 332 -16.36 3.24 19.38
CA SER A 332 -16.06 3.90 20.64
C SER A 332 -16.90 3.34 21.80
N ALA A 333 -18.17 2.97 21.58
CA ALA A 333 -19.03 2.42 22.63
C ALA A 333 -18.47 1.13 23.26
N ASN A 334 -17.95 0.22 22.44
CA ASN A 334 -17.32 -1.03 22.89
C ASN A 334 -16.01 -0.78 23.67
N GLN A 335 -15.45 0.42 23.56
CA GLN A 335 -14.24 0.88 24.26
C GLN A 335 -14.55 1.90 25.35
N ARG A 336 -15.75 1.81 25.94
CA ARG A 336 -16.19 2.70 27.04
C ARG A 336 -16.26 4.18 26.64
N GLY A 337 -16.39 4.46 25.36
CA GLY A 337 -16.44 5.80 24.77
C GLY A 337 -15.08 6.27 24.25
N GLN A 338 -13.98 5.55 24.54
CA GLN A 338 -12.65 5.97 24.12
C GLN A 338 -12.53 5.96 22.59
N VAL A 339 -11.97 7.03 22.05
CA VAL A 339 -11.69 7.12 20.62
C VAL A 339 -10.30 6.58 20.35
N VAL A 340 -10.20 5.72 19.33
CA VAL A 340 -8.94 5.11 18.89
C VAL A 340 -8.39 5.87 17.71
N ASN A 341 -7.10 6.17 17.75
CA ASN A 341 -6.36 6.75 16.66
C ASN A 341 -6.24 5.71 15.54
N GLN A 342 -6.85 5.98 14.39
CA GLN A 342 -6.85 5.05 13.26
C GLN A 342 -5.45 4.84 12.66
N ARG A 343 -4.51 5.76 12.90
CA ARG A 343 -3.16 5.69 12.33
C ARG A 343 -2.29 4.63 13.02
N ASP A 344 -2.36 4.54 14.35
CA ASP A 344 -1.48 3.68 15.15
C ASP A 344 -2.22 2.72 16.09
N GLY A 345 -3.55 2.79 16.17
CA GLY A 345 -4.38 1.96 17.05
C GLY A 345 -4.31 2.35 18.53
N GLY A 346 -3.62 3.44 18.87
CA GLY A 346 -3.56 3.99 20.23
C GLY A 346 -4.78 4.83 20.59
N ILE A 347 -4.74 5.46 21.76
CA ILE A 347 -5.80 6.39 22.26
C ILE A 347 -5.33 7.84 22.31
N LYS A 348 -4.10 8.10 21.86
CA LYS A 348 -3.47 9.41 21.89
C LYS A 348 -3.49 10.01 20.49
N PHE A 349 -3.80 11.29 20.44
CA PHE A 349 -3.85 12.07 19.21
C PHE A 349 -2.93 13.27 19.38
N GLY A 350 -1.98 13.44 18.46
CA GLY A 350 -1.34 14.73 18.29
C GLY A 350 -2.38 15.79 17.94
N VAL A 351 -2.20 17.03 18.41
CA VAL A 351 -3.15 18.13 18.10
C VAL A 351 -3.35 18.32 16.59
N ASP A 352 -2.32 18.05 15.78
CA ASP A 352 -2.34 18.10 14.32
C ASP A 352 -3.12 16.95 13.66
N GLU A 353 -3.45 15.89 14.41
CA GLU A 353 -4.16 14.71 13.93
C GLU A 353 -5.67 14.76 14.20
N LEU A 354 -6.12 15.72 15.02
CA LEU A 354 -7.54 15.86 15.37
C LEU A 354 -8.32 16.60 14.30
N ASP A 355 -9.60 16.24 14.16
CA ASP A 355 -10.55 17.11 13.45
C ASP A 355 -10.59 18.50 14.12
N PRO A 356 -10.47 19.59 13.36
CA PRO A 356 -10.45 20.94 13.92
C PRO A 356 -11.66 21.24 14.83
N ASN A 357 -12.86 20.76 14.49
CA ASN A 357 -14.07 20.98 15.30
C ASN A 357 -13.99 20.23 16.63
N ILE A 358 -13.45 19.00 16.62
CA ILE A 358 -13.18 18.24 17.84
C ILE A 358 -12.17 18.98 18.72
N TYR A 359 -11.07 19.45 18.14
CA TYR A 359 -10.05 20.19 18.87
C TYR A 359 -10.60 21.47 19.51
N PHE A 360 -11.38 22.27 18.78
CA PHE A 360 -11.97 23.50 19.33
C PHE A 360 -12.90 23.25 20.53
N VAL A 361 -13.56 22.10 20.56
CA VAL A 361 -14.47 21.72 21.64
C VAL A 361 -13.71 21.20 22.86
N ILE A 362 -12.66 20.40 22.64
CA ILE A 362 -11.88 19.77 23.71
C ILE A 362 -10.84 20.72 24.31
N SER A 363 -10.23 21.60 23.50
CA SER A 363 -9.18 22.52 23.92
C SER A 363 -9.48 23.31 25.20
N PRO A 364 -10.70 23.87 25.42
CA PRO A 364 -11.02 24.59 26.66
C PRO A 364 -11.35 23.69 27.87
N LEU A 365 -11.49 22.37 27.70
CA LEU A 365 -11.90 21.46 28.77
C LEU A 365 -10.73 21.11 29.70
N ASN A 366 -11.05 20.93 30.98
CA ASN A 366 -10.15 20.31 31.95
C ASN A 366 -10.21 18.78 31.86
N ILE A 367 -9.17 18.11 32.36
CA ILE A 367 -9.13 16.64 32.41
C ILE A 367 -10.32 16.13 33.24
N GLY A 368 -11.11 15.23 32.65
CA GLY A 368 -12.34 14.66 33.19
C GLY A 368 -13.62 15.45 32.88
N GLU A 369 -13.50 16.67 32.35
CA GLU A 369 -14.62 17.52 31.99
C GLU A 369 -15.27 17.09 30.67
N ILE A 370 -16.57 17.33 30.55
CA ILE A 370 -17.38 17.03 29.37
C ILE A 370 -17.78 18.32 28.65
N SER A 371 -17.89 18.26 27.33
CA SER A 371 -18.42 19.34 26.50
C SER A 371 -19.94 19.48 26.68
N GLU A 372 -20.48 20.61 26.24
CA GLU A 372 -21.91 20.69 25.90
C GLU A 372 -22.22 19.78 24.70
N PRO A 373 -23.49 19.39 24.50
CA PRO A 373 -23.91 18.68 23.30
C PRO A 373 -23.64 19.53 22.06
N ILE A 374 -22.99 18.92 21.07
CA ILE A 374 -22.66 19.57 19.81
C ILE A 374 -23.07 18.69 18.64
N GLN A 375 -23.34 19.33 17.51
CA GLN A 375 -23.58 18.66 16.25
C GLN A 375 -22.29 18.67 15.42
N LEU A 376 -21.87 17.50 14.94
CA LEU A 376 -20.74 17.32 14.05
C LEU A 376 -21.17 16.58 12.77
N ILE A 377 -20.27 16.54 11.80
CA ILE A 377 -20.46 15.84 10.52
C ILE A 377 -19.40 14.74 10.44
N ASP A 378 -19.78 13.54 10.05
CA ASP A 378 -18.85 12.42 9.83
C ASP A 378 -18.24 12.44 8.41
N GLU A 379 -17.37 11.47 8.13
CA GLU A 379 -16.69 11.34 6.83
C GLU A 379 -17.66 11.15 5.65
N ASP A 380 -18.85 10.59 5.91
CA ASP A 380 -19.91 10.39 4.92
C ASP A 380 -20.76 11.65 4.69
N GLY A 381 -20.49 12.74 5.42
CA GLY A 381 -21.27 13.97 5.35
C GLY A 381 -22.55 13.93 6.19
N ASN A 382 -22.70 12.92 7.05
CA ASN A 382 -23.87 12.73 7.90
C ASN A 382 -23.71 13.46 9.23
N ALA A 383 -24.74 14.21 9.60
CA ALA A 383 -24.75 14.93 10.88
C ALA A 383 -25.08 13.99 12.05
N TYR A 384 -24.41 14.19 13.18
CA TYR A 384 -24.68 13.46 14.42
C TYR A 384 -24.49 14.37 15.63
N TRP A 385 -25.09 13.99 16.75
CA TRP A 385 -24.90 14.67 18.03
C TRP A 385 -23.85 13.96 18.86
N THR A 386 -23.00 14.72 19.56
CA THR A 386 -22.00 14.15 20.46
C THR A 386 -21.76 14.99 21.72
N ILE A 387 -21.33 14.31 22.78
CA ILE A 387 -20.70 14.91 23.97
C ILE A 387 -19.30 14.34 24.04
N LEU A 388 -18.30 15.23 24.13
CA LEU A 388 -16.89 14.85 24.24
C LEU A 388 -16.45 14.96 25.70
N LYS A 389 -15.50 14.11 26.10
CA LYS A 389 -14.87 14.15 27.42
C LYS A 389 -13.36 14.13 27.25
N LEU A 390 -12.66 15.09 27.86
CA LEU A 390 -11.20 15.06 27.89
C LEU A 390 -10.75 14.01 28.92
N ASP A 391 -10.03 12.98 28.50
CA ASP A 391 -9.56 11.92 29.39
C ASP A 391 -8.13 12.18 29.87
N ALA A 392 -7.25 12.64 28.99
CA ALA A 392 -5.87 12.99 29.31
C ALA A 392 -5.36 14.08 28.36
N ARG A 393 -4.47 14.92 28.87
CA ARG A 393 -3.70 15.89 28.10
C ARG A 393 -2.24 15.77 28.48
N HIS A 394 -1.39 15.59 27.48
CA HIS A 394 0.05 15.54 27.60
C HIS A 394 0.60 16.79 26.90
N GLU A 395 1.12 17.72 27.69
CA GLU A 395 1.69 18.96 27.18
C GLU A 395 2.86 18.69 26.24
N ALA A 396 3.04 19.59 25.26
CA ALA A 396 4.18 19.52 24.35
C ALA A 396 5.49 19.56 25.15
N HIS A 397 6.37 18.61 24.88
CA HIS A 397 7.64 18.48 25.59
C HIS A 397 8.76 18.05 24.65
N ARG A 398 10.00 18.26 25.09
CA ARG A 398 11.15 17.67 24.39
C ARG A 398 11.21 16.20 24.75
N ALA A 399 11.42 15.35 23.74
CA ALA A 399 11.42 13.92 23.92
C ALA A 399 12.36 13.50 25.06
N ASN A 400 11.87 12.64 25.95
CA ASN A 400 12.66 12.15 27.09
C ASN A 400 12.33 10.70 27.48
N PRO A 401 13.25 9.95 28.12
CA PRO A 401 13.02 8.53 28.42
C PRO A 401 11.92 8.24 29.43
N ASN A 402 11.45 9.23 30.21
CA ASN A 402 10.36 9.00 31.17
C ASN A 402 9.00 8.96 30.47
N ASP A 403 8.79 9.87 29.51
CA ASP A 403 7.52 10.00 28.79
C ASP A 403 7.52 9.21 27.47
N ASP A 404 8.68 9.10 26.81
CA ASP A 404 8.83 8.59 25.45
C ASP A 404 9.78 7.37 25.35
N TYR A 405 9.81 6.52 26.38
CA TYR A 405 10.73 5.37 26.43
C TYR A 405 10.74 4.53 25.13
N ALA A 406 9.55 4.24 24.58
CA ALA A 406 9.39 3.43 23.38
C ALA A 406 10.05 4.06 22.13
N LEU A 407 10.07 5.40 22.05
CA LEU A 407 10.73 6.12 20.96
C LEU A 407 12.24 5.86 20.99
N PHE A 408 12.87 6.08 22.14
CA PHE A 408 14.31 5.88 22.31
C PHE A 408 14.68 4.40 22.21
N GLN A 409 13.86 3.51 22.78
CA GLN A 409 14.02 2.06 22.67
C GLN A 409 14.10 1.62 21.20
N SER A 410 13.14 2.05 20.38
CA SER A 410 13.13 1.72 18.95
C SER A 410 14.37 2.24 18.23
N GLN A 411 14.81 3.47 18.53
CA GLN A 411 15.99 4.07 17.92
C GLN A 411 17.29 3.32 18.25
N ILE A 412 17.54 3.02 19.53
CA ILE A 412 18.74 2.26 19.91
C ILE A 412 18.66 0.81 19.41
N GLU A 413 17.49 0.17 19.41
CA GLU A 413 17.33 -1.18 18.87
C GLU A 413 17.64 -1.22 17.37
N ASN A 414 17.28 -0.18 16.61
CA ASN A 414 17.66 -0.08 15.20
C ASN A 414 19.17 0.05 15.01
N GLU A 415 19.87 0.78 15.87
CA GLU A 415 21.34 0.91 15.84
C GLU A 415 22.02 -0.42 16.22
N LEU A 416 21.58 -1.05 17.31
CA LEU A 416 22.07 -2.36 17.74
C LEU A 416 21.80 -3.45 16.69
N GLN A 417 20.66 -3.39 15.99
CA GLN A 417 20.36 -4.31 14.89
C GLN A 417 21.34 -4.12 13.73
N ARG A 418 21.66 -2.88 13.36
CA ARG A 418 22.69 -2.60 12.34
C ARG A 418 24.04 -3.17 12.75
N GLU A 419 24.47 -2.93 13.99
CA GLU A 419 25.72 -3.51 14.48
C GLU A 419 25.72 -5.05 14.49
N ALA A 420 24.59 -5.67 14.86
CA ALA A 420 24.46 -7.11 14.86
C ALA A 420 24.57 -7.69 13.44
N ILE A 421 23.96 -7.03 12.46
CA ILE A 421 24.10 -7.36 11.04
C ILE A 421 25.55 -7.19 10.59
N ASP A 422 26.22 -6.08 10.93
CA ASP A 422 27.63 -5.88 10.56
C ASP A 422 28.56 -6.95 11.15
N LYS A 423 28.35 -7.31 12.43
CA LYS A 423 29.06 -8.40 13.10
C LYS A 423 28.77 -9.75 12.43
N TRP A 424 27.52 -9.99 12.04
CA TRP A 424 27.10 -11.17 11.32
C TRP A 424 27.78 -11.25 9.95
N VAL A 425 27.73 -10.18 9.15
CA VAL A 425 28.38 -10.09 7.83
C VAL A 425 29.87 -10.36 7.97
N LYS A 426 30.58 -9.65 8.87
CA LYS A 426 32.03 -9.86 9.08
C LYS A 426 32.39 -11.32 9.41
N LYS A 427 31.59 -11.98 10.23
CA LYS A 427 31.79 -13.40 10.58
C LYS A 427 31.60 -14.31 9.37
N TYR A 428 30.54 -14.11 8.60
CA TYR A 428 30.11 -15.05 7.57
C TYR A 428 30.74 -14.80 6.20
N VAL A 429 31.08 -13.56 5.87
CA VAL A 429 31.92 -13.22 4.70
C VAL A 429 33.25 -13.97 4.75
N ALA A 430 33.87 -14.09 5.93
CA ALA A 430 35.11 -14.84 6.10
C ALA A 430 34.96 -16.37 5.93
N GLN A 431 33.74 -16.90 5.99
CA GLN A 431 33.43 -18.33 5.90
C GLN A 431 32.79 -18.73 4.57
N THR A 432 32.50 -17.75 3.71
CA THR A 432 31.79 -17.95 2.45
C THR A 432 32.70 -17.61 1.27
N TYR A 433 32.66 -18.44 0.23
CA TYR A 433 33.39 -18.18 -1.00
C TYR A 433 32.79 -16.95 -1.71
N ILE A 434 33.59 -15.92 -1.95
CA ILE A 434 33.14 -14.69 -2.60
C ILE A 434 34.04 -14.37 -3.80
N ARG A 435 33.40 -14.12 -4.95
CA ARG A 435 34.05 -13.66 -6.19
C ARG A 435 33.31 -12.45 -6.72
N ILE A 436 34.01 -11.35 -6.94
CA ILE A 436 33.47 -10.12 -7.53
C ILE A 436 34.21 -9.84 -8.83
N GLU A 437 33.51 -9.34 -9.85
CA GLU A 437 34.13 -8.94 -11.11
C GLU A 437 35.05 -7.70 -10.93
N PRO A 438 36.23 -7.67 -11.57
CA PRO A 438 37.19 -6.55 -11.43
C PRO A 438 36.64 -5.16 -11.78
N SER A 439 35.54 -5.08 -12.52
CA SER A 439 34.84 -3.83 -12.83
C SER A 439 34.32 -3.10 -11.59
N PHE A 440 34.16 -3.82 -10.46
CA PHE A 440 33.71 -3.30 -9.17
C PHE A 440 34.87 -3.17 -8.14
N ASP A 441 36.13 -3.41 -8.53
CA ASP A 441 37.30 -3.26 -7.63
C ASP A 441 37.45 -1.80 -7.13
N SER A 442 36.93 -0.82 -7.87
CA SER A 442 36.95 0.61 -7.52
C SER A 442 35.75 1.06 -6.69
N CYS A 443 34.82 0.18 -6.36
CA CYS A 443 33.66 0.49 -5.53
C CYS A 443 34.07 0.66 -4.06
N ASP A 444 33.60 1.75 -3.46
CA ASP A 444 33.69 2.01 -2.02
C ASP A 444 32.48 1.37 -1.34
N PHE A 445 32.65 0.13 -0.90
CA PHE A 445 31.62 -0.65 -0.24
C PHE A 445 31.54 -0.30 1.24
N ASN A 446 30.32 -0.22 1.78
CA ASN A 446 30.09 0.04 3.20
C ASN A 446 30.56 -1.15 4.07
N MET A 447 30.49 -2.36 3.54
CA MET A 447 30.94 -3.59 4.19
C MET A 447 32.28 -4.05 3.61
N ASN A 448 33.13 -4.67 4.43
CA ASN A 448 34.46 -5.13 4.03
C ASN A 448 34.41 -6.42 3.20
N TRP A 449 33.91 -6.35 1.96
CA TRP A 449 33.93 -7.46 1.01
C TRP A 449 35.34 -7.73 0.47
N HIS A 450 36.12 -6.66 0.23
CA HIS A 450 37.42 -6.70 -0.45
C HIS A 450 38.50 -7.53 0.26
N GLU A 451 38.45 -7.63 1.58
CA GLU A 451 39.40 -8.44 2.38
C GLU A 451 39.25 -9.95 2.15
N TYR A 452 38.07 -10.39 1.70
CA TYR A 452 37.68 -11.81 1.62
C TYR A 452 37.37 -12.26 0.20
N ILE A 453 37.64 -11.43 -0.81
CA ILE A 453 37.57 -11.84 -2.22
C ILE A 453 38.60 -12.96 -2.42
N TRP A 454 38.12 -14.15 -2.76
CA TRP A 454 38.98 -15.23 -3.21
C TRP A 454 39.43 -14.90 -4.63
N SER A 455 40.41 -13.99 -4.74
CA SER A 455 40.86 -13.54 -6.04
C SER A 455 41.58 -14.67 -6.76
N THR A 456 41.28 -14.82 -8.04
CA THR A 456 42.04 -15.63 -9.01
C THR A 456 43.51 -15.18 -9.16
N ARG A 457 43.96 -14.14 -8.42
CA ARG A 457 45.37 -13.70 -8.40
C ARG A 457 46.27 -14.55 -7.51
N LYS A 458 45.73 -15.42 -6.64
CA LYS A 458 46.55 -16.37 -5.85
C LYS A 458 47.05 -17.58 -6.66
N GLU A 459 46.59 -17.74 -7.90
CA GLU A 459 47.09 -18.74 -8.86
C GLU A 459 47.67 -18.04 -10.11
N LYS A 460 48.85 -17.44 -9.96
CA LYS A 460 49.77 -17.21 -11.08
C LYS A 460 51.21 -17.47 -10.66
#